data_AF-A0AAI9K3F2-F1
#
_entry.id   AF-A0AAI9K3F2-F1
#
_cell.length_a   1.000
_cell.length_b   1.000
_cell.length_c   1.000
_cell.angle_alpha   90.00
_cell.angle_beta   90.00
_cell.angle_gamma   90.00
#
_symmetry.space_group_name_H-M   'P 1'
#
loop_
_entity.id
_entity.type
_entity.pdbx_description
1 polymer ?
#
loop_
_entity_poly.entity_id
_entity_poly.type
_entity_poly.pdbx_seq_one_letter_code
_entity_poly.pdbx_strand_id
1 'polypeptide(L)'
;MPKNNNDYDDIFKTLKYNHKRLFISLINKAFNKSYPLNIVPTILPTDSYIENPDTDKIEERESDLLMSICGDTYLIECQSYEDGTMAIRIAEYAFLSARNNAVWENGRVILNMPAYVVVYIKSSEHTPLYTEISLKFPNGESVNYDCKNILLKDISKEDMISDRLFPYIPFYITRYENEICNKGNIDSALSDLLYFRTELTKLYQNNELSPEELLDIMNYINRIIKHIADGNEYEERMVSIMGGTVEETPSQKLKRLEDEKNILSLFSNGADFELIRKSFSEKIISNERLLELQKSATQK
;
A
#
# COMPACT_ATOMS: atom_id res chain seq x y z
N MET A 1 18.73 11.25 -14.04
CA MET A 1 18.76 11.86 -12.69
C MET A 1 18.65 10.74 -11.68
N PRO A 2 19.24 10.81 -10.48
CA PRO A 2 18.94 9.81 -9.46
C PRO A 2 17.43 9.84 -9.21
N LYS A 3 16.76 8.67 -9.33
CA LYS A 3 15.32 8.53 -9.12
C LYS A 3 14.98 9.11 -7.75
N ASN A 4 13.98 9.98 -7.69
CA ASN A 4 13.62 10.64 -6.44
C ASN A 4 13.04 9.58 -5.50
N ASN A 5 13.74 9.27 -4.40
CA ASN A 5 13.37 8.20 -3.46
C ASN A 5 12.02 8.42 -2.76
N ASN A 6 11.43 9.60 -2.92
CA ASN A 6 10.24 10.05 -2.20
C ASN A 6 8.93 9.43 -2.68
N ASP A 7 8.84 8.91 -3.92
CA ASP A 7 7.54 8.58 -4.52
C ASP A 7 6.82 7.39 -3.84
N TYR A 8 7.54 6.39 -3.37
CA TYR A 8 6.93 5.24 -2.68
C TYR A 8 6.48 5.59 -1.27
N ASP A 9 7.34 6.28 -0.52
CA ASP A 9 7.06 6.73 0.83
C ASP A 9 5.92 7.76 0.81
N ASP A 10 5.90 8.68 -0.16
CA ASP A 10 4.81 9.64 -0.37
C ASP A 10 3.47 8.93 -0.63
N ILE A 11 3.45 7.85 -1.40
CA ILE A 11 2.24 7.08 -1.67
C ILE A 11 1.73 6.39 -0.41
N PHE A 12 2.63 5.76 0.36
CA PHE A 12 2.27 5.13 1.63
C PHE A 12 1.73 6.17 2.63
N LYS A 13 2.39 7.33 2.72
CA LYS A 13 1.95 8.48 3.52
C LYS A 13 0.62 9.06 3.03
N THR A 14 0.36 9.12 1.73
CA THR A 14 -0.94 9.62 1.24
C THR A 14 -2.06 8.62 1.55
N LEU A 15 -1.79 7.31 1.41
CA LEU A 15 -2.72 6.24 1.75
C LEU A 15 -3.14 6.28 3.22
N LYS A 16 -2.19 6.48 4.16
CA LYS A 16 -2.54 6.58 5.60
C LYS A 16 -3.45 7.78 5.89
N TYR A 17 -3.25 8.91 5.22
CA TYR A 17 -4.01 10.13 5.52
C TYR A 17 -5.44 10.02 4.98
N ASN A 18 -5.59 9.53 3.74
CA ASN A 18 -6.88 9.49 3.07
C ASN A 18 -7.71 8.26 3.44
N HIS A 19 -7.07 7.10 3.65
CA HIS A 19 -7.74 5.79 3.68
C HIS A 19 -7.38 4.94 4.90
N LYS A 20 -7.46 5.56 6.09
CA LYS A 20 -7.07 4.96 7.38
C LYS A 20 -7.67 3.57 7.63
N ARG A 21 -8.91 3.35 7.24
CA ARG A 21 -9.59 2.05 7.46
C ARG A 21 -8.98 0.90 6.65
N LEU A 22 -8.30 1.18 5.54
CA LEU A 22 -7.67 0.14 4.72
C LEU A 22 -6.49 -0.53 5.43
N PHE A 23 -5.96 0.10 6.48
CA PHE A 23 -4.88 -0.46 7.31
C PHE A 23 -5.37 -1.43 8.40
N ILE A 24 -6.68 -1.55 8.63
CA ILE A 24 -7.21 -2.43 9.67
C ILE A 24 -6.89 -3.90 9.38
N SER A 25 -7.07 -4.35 8.14
CA SER A 25 -6.73 -5.72 7.73
C SER A 25 -5.23 -6.01 7.87
N LEU A 26 -4.40 -5.01 7.58
CA LEU A 26 -2.96 -5.09 7.74
C LEU A 26 -2.59 -5.30 9.21
N ILE A 27 -3.17 -4.51 10.13
CA ILE A 27 -2.96 -4.67 11.57
C ILE A 27 -3.44 -6.05 12.05
N ASN A 28 -4.62 -6.48 11.60
CA ASN A 28 -5.14 -7.81 11.91
C ASN A 28 -4.16 -8.92 11.52
N LYS A 29 -3.62 -8.85 10.30
CA LYS A 29 -2.66 -9.84 9.79
C LYS A 29 -1.30 -9.75 10.49
N ALA A 30 -0.76 -8.55 10.68
CA ALA A 30 0.57 -8.34 11.27
C ALA A 30 0.64 -8.72 12.75
N PHE A 31 -0.43 -8.44 13.51
CA PHE A 31 -0.44 -8.56 14.97
C PHE A 31 -1.39 -9.65 15.49
N ASN A 32 -1.89 -10.52 14.60
CA ASN A 32 -2.84 -11.58 14.92
C ASN A 32 -4.08 -11.06 15.69
N LYS A 33 -4.69 -9.99 15.16
CA LYS A 33 -5.89 -9.34 15.70
C LYS A 33 -7.11 -9.64 14.81
N SER A 34 -8.29 -9.25 15.27
CA SER A 34 -9.55 -9.47 14.55
C SER A 34 -10.50 -8.29 14.70
N TYR A 35 -9.98 -7.07 14.50
CA TYR A 35 -10.78 -5.86 14.51
C TYR A 35 -11.78 -5.84 13.34
N PRO A 36 -13.03 -5.37 13.56
CA PRO A 36 -13.97 -5.12 12.49
C PRO A 36 -13.43 -4.09 11.48
N LEU A 37 -13.60 -4.33 10.18
CA LEU A 37 -13.08 -3.44 9.12
C LEU A 37 -13.75 -2.05 9.08
N ASN A 38 -14.90 -1.89 9.74
CA ASN A 38 -15.62 -0.63 9.88
C ASN A 38 -15.27 0.12 11.18
N ILE A 39 -14.31 -0.37 11.97
CA ILE A 39 -13.82 0.38 13.12
C ILE A 39 -13.16 1.67 12.65
N VAL A 40 -13.32 2.73 13.44
CA VAL A 40 -12.67 4.02 13.16
C VAL A 40 -11.36 4.08 13.95
N PRO A 41 -10.21 3.87 13.31
CA PRO A 41 -8.93 4.00 13.99
C PRO A 41 -8.62 5.46 14.31
N THR A 42 -7.86 5.69 15.37
CA THR A 42 -7.30 7.02 15.67
C THR A 42 -5.87 7.07 15.15
N ILE A 43 -5.56 8.04 14.29
CA ILE A 43 -4.16 8.32 13.88
C ILE A 43 -3.54 9.21 14.94
N LEU A 44 -2.39 8.79 15.44
CA LEU A 44 -1.63 9.55 16.42
C LEU A 44 -0.56 10.40 15.70
N PRO A 45 -0.19 11.56 16.25
CA PRO A 45 0.86 12.39 15.68
C PRO A 45 2.19 11.64 15.58
N THR A 46 2.85 11.80 14.43
CA THR A 46 4.09 11.11 14.07
C THR A 46 5.29 12.05 14.01
N ASP A 47 5.05 13.36 14.06
CA ASP A 47 6.08 14.38 13.90
C ASP A 47 6.95 14.45 15.15
N SER A 48 8.26 14.38 14.94
CA SER A 48 9.26 14.59 15.98
C SER A 48 10.39 15.46 15.46
N TYR A 49 10.82 16.39 16.30
CA TYR A 49 11.98 17.23 16.05
C TYR A 49 13.13 16.66 16.88
N ILE A 50 14.14 16.12 16.20
CA ILE A 50 15.36 15.63 16.84
C ILE A 50 16.46 16.63 16.50
N GLU A 51 17.04 17.25 17.51
CA GLU A 51 18.26 18.03 17.32
C GLU A 51 19.42 17.07 17.06
N ASN A 52 20.06 17.19 15.89
CA ASN A 52 21.26 16.45 15.58
C ASN A 52 22.44 17.12 16.33
N PRO A 53 23.01 16.46 17.35
CA PRO A 53 24.02 17.07 18.21
C PRO A 53 25.35 17.32 17.50
N ASP A 54 25.59 16.70 16.34
CA ASP A 54 26.80 16.90 15.54
C ASP A 54 26.68 18.07 14.54
N THR A 55 25.46 18.53 14.25
CA THR A 55 25.23 19.52 13.19
C THR A 55 24.42 20.75 13.61
N ASP A 56 23.92 20.81 14.84
CA ASP A 56 22.99 21.85 15.34
C ASP A 56 21.76 22.04 14.44
N LYS A 57 21.43 21.04 13.62
CA LYS A 57 20.25 21.04 12.76
C LYS A 57 19.13 20.28 13.44
N ILE A 58 17.93 20.86 13.37
CA ILE A 58 16.70 20.16 13.70
C ILE A 58 16.39 19.23 12.51
N GLU A 59 16.53 17.93 12.72
CA GLU A 59 16.02 16.92 11.81
C GLU A 59 14.57 16.62 12.17
N GLU A 60 13.65 16.90 11.25
CA GLU A 60 12.28 16.44 11.34
C GLU A 60 12.25 14.95 10.96
N ARG A 61 11.85 14.10 11.93
CA ARG A 61 11.62 12.68 11.69
C ARG A 61 10.15 12.39 11.92
N GLU A 62 9.48 11.93 10.87
CA GLU A 62 8.07 11.52 10.89
C GLU A 62 8.01 10.00 10.68
N SER A 63 7.44 9.27 11.65
CA SER A 63 7.11 7.86 11.46
C SER A 63 6.04 7.70 10.38
N ASP A 64 6.03 6.58 9.68
CA ASP A 64 5.05 6.39 8.61
C ASP A 64 3.65 6.30 9.18
N LEU A 65 3.36 5.41 10.14
CA LEU A 65 2.01 5.31 10.68
C LEU A 65 2.01 4.91 12.15
N LEU A 66 1.43 5.78 12.99
CA LEU A 66 1.08 5.48 14.36
C LEU A 66 -0.44 5.48 14.52
N MET A 67 -1.01 4.34 14.90
CA MET A 67 -2.45 4.11 14.92
C MET A 67 -2.89 3.50 16.26
N SER A 68 -3.99 4.00 16.82
CA SER A 68 -4.65 3.37 17.97
C SER A 68 -6.00 2.77 17.58
N ILE A 69 -6.24 1.55 18.04
CA ILE A 69 -7.50 0.81 17.88
C ILE A 69 -7.85 0.19 19.23
N CYS A 70 -9.00 0.54 19.79
CA CYS A 70 -9.47 0.02 21.09
C CYS A 70 -8.46 0.14 22.25
N GLY A 71 -7.58 1.15 22.23
CA GLY A 71 -6.56 1.38 23.26
C GLY A 71 -5.22 0.69 23.01
N ASP A 72 -5.14 -0.25 22.07
CA ASP A 72 -3.86 -0.77 21.58
C ASP A 72 -3.25 0.21 20.58
N THR A 73 -1.92 0.40 20.63
CA THR A 73 -1.18 1.28 19.72
C THR A 73 -0.26 0.47 18.82
N TYR A 74 -0.29 0.78 17.53
CA TYR A 74 0.46 0.11 16.47
C TYR A 74 1.33 1.12 15.72
N LEU A 75 2.60 0.79 15.53
CA LEU A 75 3.56 1.52 14.71
C LEU A 75 3.85 0.71 13.45
N ILE A 76 3.60 1.28 12.28
CA ILE A 76 3.89 0.66 10.99
C ILE A 76 4.90 1.57 10.29
N GLU A 77 6.09 1.03 10.03
CA GLU A 77 7.12 1.68 9.23
C GLU A 77 7.21 1.00 7.87
N CYS A 78 7.35 1.79 6.82
CA CYS A 78 7.53 1.33 5.47
C CYS A 78 8.98 1.61 5.04
N GLN A 79 9.64 0.60 4.48
CA GLN A 79 11.01 0.72 3.99
C GLN A 79 11.07 0.39 2.50
N SER A 80 11.39 1.42 1.72
CA SER A 80 11.61 1.30 0.29
C SER A 80 13.02 0.81 -0.04
N TYR A 81 14.04 1.28 0.70
CA TYR A 81 15.45 0.92 0.53
C TYR A 81 16.14 0.76 1.87
N GLU A 82 17.04 -0.20 2.01
CA GLU A 82 17.74 -0.46 3.27
C GLU A 82 18.81 0.61 3.54
N ASP A 83 18.68 1.34 4.66
CA ASP A 83 19.59 2.40 5.09
C ASP A 83 20.32 2.07 6.41
N GLY A 84 20.02 0.90 7.00
CA GLY A 84 20.59 0.45 8.28
C GLY A 84 20.08 1.18 9.52
N THR A 85 19.15 2.12 9.41
CA THR A 85 18.69 2.95 10.54
C THR A 85 17.34 2.53 11.13
N MET A 86 16.66 1.58 10.49
CA MET A 86 15.28 1.19 10.79
C MET A 86 15.04 0.82 12.27
N ALA A 87 15.91 0.03 12.89
CA ALA A 87 15.76 -0.35 14.30
C ALA A 87 15.84 0.86 15.24
N ILE A 88 16.72 1.82 14.93
CA ILE A 88 16.88 3.06 15.71
C ILE A 88 15.63 3.93 15.55
N ARG A 89 15.15 4.12 14.32
CA ARG A 89 13.92 4.88 14.02
C ARG A 89 12.72 4.32 14.78
N ILE A 90 12.51 3.01 14.74
CA ILE A 90 11.44 2.35 15.49
C ILE A 90 11.58 2.57 16.99
N ALA A 91 12.79 2.44 17.54
CA ALA A 91 13.03 2.67 18.96
C ALA A 91 12.67 4.11 19.38
N GLU A 92 13.09 5.10 18.58
CA GLU A 92 12.78 6.52 18.78
C GLU A 92 11.26 6.76 18.73
N TYR A 93 10.59 6.35 17.65
CA TYR A 93 9.16 6.56 17.46
C TYR A 93 8.32 5.84 18.53
N ALA A 94 8.68 4.60 18.86
CA ALA A 94 7.98 3.82 19.86
C ALA A 94 8.12 4.45 21.25
N PHE A 95 9.30 4.94 21.62
CA PHE A 95 9.52 5.62 22.90
C PHE A 95 8.76 6.95 22.97
N LEU A 96 8.80 7.76 21.90
CA LEU A 96 8.05 9.01 21.83
C LEU A 96 6.54 8.77 21.99
N SER A 97 6.02 7.75 21.30
CA SER A 97 4.62 7.32 21.45
C SER A 97 4.31 6.90 22.88
N ALA A 98 5.13 6.02 23.48
CA ALA A 98 4.92 5.54 24.84
C ALA A 98 4.98 6.66 25.89
N ARG A 99 5.91 7.62 25.72
CA ARG A 99 6.05 8.80 26.55
C ARG A 99 4.82 9.71 26.46
N ASN A 100 4.33 9.98 25.25
CA ASN A 100 3.18 10.85 25.04
C ASN A 100 1.88 10.24 25.59
N ASN A 101 1.81 8.91 25.69
CA ASN A 101 0.66 8.16 26.22
C ASN A 101 0.92 7.58 27.63
N ALA A 102 1.92 8.09 28.34
CA ALA A 102 2.31 7.55 29.65
C ALA A 102 1.20 7.75 30.70
N VAL A 103 0.94 6.71 31.50
CA VAL A 103 -0.06 6.76 32.57
C VAL A 103 0.64 6.72 33.93
N TRP A 104 0.21 7.58 34.85
CA TRP A 104 0.60 7.52 36.25
C TRP A 104 -0.39 6.67 37.05
N GLU A 105 0.05 5.53 37.56
CA GLU A 105 -0.77 4.65 38.39
C GLU A 105 0.03 4.15 39.58
N ASN A 106 -0.55 4.13 40.78
CA ASN A 106 0.07 3.56 41.98
C ASN A 106 1.50 4.05 42.26
N GLY A 107 1.77 5.34 42.01
CA GLY A 107 3.08 5.96 42.26
C GLY A 107 4.17 5.62 41.23
N ARG A 108 3.83 5.00 40.10
CA ARG A 108 4.75 4.72 39.00
C ARG A 108 4.22 5.24 37.66
N VAL A 109 5.15 5.54 36.76
CA VAL A 109 4.85 5.80 35.34
C VAL A 109 4.82 4.47 34.60
N ILE A 110 3.80 4.25 33.80
CA ILE A 110 3.68 3.11 32.89
C ILE A 110 3.84 3.63 31.47
N LEU A 111 4.90 3.18 30.79
CA LEU A 111 5.16 3.45 29.38
C LEU A 111 4.67 2.26 28.55
N ASN A 112 3.53 2.40 27.91
CA ASN A 112 3.00 1.37 27.01
C ASN A 112 3.66 1.52 25.64
N MET A 113 4.64 0.67 25.35
CA MET A 113 5.28 0.63 24.04
C MET A 113 4.25 0.15 23.00
N PRO A 114 4.16 0.81 21.82
CA PRO A 114 3.30 0.30 20.74
C PRO A 114 3.79 -1.08 20.29
N ALA A 115 2.92 -1.90 19.68
CA ALA A 115 3.39 -3.00 18.86
C ALA A 115 3.87 -2.42 17.51
N TYR A 116 4.93 -2.95 16.90
CA TYR A 116 5.43 -2.40 15.65
C TYR A 116 5.58 -3.45 14.55
N VAL A 117 5.60 -3.03 13.29
CA VAL A 117 5.98 -3.87 12.15
C VAL A 117 6.69 -3.02 11.09
N VAL A 118 7.71 -3.59 10.46
CA VAL A 118 8.36 -2.98 9.28
C VAL A 118 7.86 -3.68 8.02
N VAL A 119 7.42 -2.89 7.05
CA VAL A 119 6.99 -3.34 5.73
C VAL A 119 8.07 -2.99 4.72
N TYR A 120 8.72 -4.00 4.15
CA TYR A 120 9.70 -3.83 3.09
C TYR A 120 9.02 -3.92 1.73
N ILE A 121 8.93 -2.78 1.03
CA ILE A 121 8.40 -2.72 -0.34
C ILE A 121 9.35 -3.47 -1.28
N LYS A 122 10.63 -3.13 -1.21
CA LYS A 122 11.70 -3.86 -1.89
C LYS A 122 12.53 -4.59 -0.86
N SER A 123 13.01 -5.77 -1.24
CA SER A 123 13.89 -6.55 -0.37
C SER A 123 14.96 -7.26 -1.21
N SER A 124 16.10 -7.49 -0.57
CA SER A 124 17.21 -8.29 -1.09
C SER A 124 17.38 -9.55 -0.23
N GLU A 125 18.47 -10.28 -0.45
CA GLU A 125 18.89 -11.37 0.44
C GLU A 125 19.39 -10.86 1.80
N HIS A 126 19.75 -9.57 1.90
CA HIS A 126 20.23 -8.95 3.14
C HIS A 126 19.11 -8.35 3.98
N THR A 127 17.90 -8.22 3.42
CA THR A 127 16.76 -7.64 4.13
C THR A 127 16.37 -8.51 5.33
N PRO A 128 16.34 -7.96 6.56
CA PRO A 128 16.16 -8.75 7.76
C PRO A 128 14.71 -9.27 7.89
N LEU A 129 14.57 -10.54 8.26
CA LEU A 129 13.26 -11.15 8.56
C LEU A 129 12.66 -10.64 9.88
N TYR A 130 13.51 -10.18 10.81
CA TYR A 130 13.12 -9.62 12.09
C TYR A 130 13.87 -8.31 12.32
N THR A 131 13.19 -7.33 12.88
CA THR A 131 13.84 -6.18 13.50
C THR A 131 13.83 -6.42 15.01
N GLU A 132 14.97 -6.27 15.66
CA GLU A 132 15.15 -6.56 17.08
C GLU A 132 15.76 -5.35 17.79
N ILE A 133 15.16 -4.94 18.90
CA ILE A 133 15.64 -3.84 19.74
C ILE A 133 15.79 -4.38 21.16
N SER A 134 17.01 -4.36 21.72
CA SER A 134 17.24 -4.76 23.11
C SER A 134 17.48 -3.54 23.99
N LEU A 135 16.59 -3.32 24.96
CA LEU A 135 16.73 -2.27 25.97
C LEU A 135 17.48 -2.86 27.17
N LYS A 136 18.68 -2.34 27.47
CA LYS A 136 19.51 -2.76 28.61
C LYS A 136 19.50 -1.72 29.71
N PHE A 137 19.17 -2.12 30.94
CA PHE A 137 19.10 -1.25 32.09
C PHE A 137 20.36 -1.35 32.96
N PRO A 138 20.72 -0.31 33.75
CA PRO A 138 21.92 -0.32 34.58
C PRO A 138 21.97 -1.42 35.64
N ASN A 139 20.82 -1.97 36.03
CA ASN A 139 20.70 -3.11 36.94
C ASN A 139 21.04 -4.46 36.29
N GLY A 140 21.37 -4.47 34.99
CA GLY A 140 21.67 -5.68 34.21
C GLY A 140 20.44 -6.35 33.60
N GLU A 141 19.22 -5.89 33.89
CA GLU A 141 18.01 -6.39 33.25
C GLU A 141 17.94 -5.94 31.79
N SER A 142 17.30 -6.75 30.96
CA SER A 142 17.12 -6.45 29.54
C SER A 142 15.73 -6.87 29.08
N VAL A 143 15.14 -6.07 28.18
CA VAL A 143 13.87 -6.38 27.51
C VAL A 143 14.12 -6.37 26.01
N ASN A 144 13.73 -7.45 25.34
CA ASN A 144 13.73 -7.51 23.88
C ASN A 144 12.39 -7.02 23.34
N TYR A 145 12.46 -6.15 22.35
CA TYR A 145 11.34 -5.52 21.67
C TYR A 145 11.53 -5.77 20.17
N ASP A 146 11.02 -6.91 19.71
CA ASP A 146 11.21 -7.44 18.37
C ASP A 146 9.88 -7.62 17.63
N CYS A 147 9.95 -7.60 16.30
CA CYS A 147 8.86 -8.00 15.44
C CYS A 147 9.36 -8.64 14.15
N LYS A 148 8.58 -9.60 13.62
CA LYS A 148 8.79 -10.15 12.29
C LYS A 148 8.40 -9.11 11.24
N ASN A 149 9.33 -8.83 10.34
CA ASN A 149 9.12 -7.90 9.24
C ASN A 149 8.22 -8.52 8.15
N ILE A 150 7.48 -7.66 7.45
CA ILE A 150 6.67 -8.02 6.29
C ILE A 150 7.46 -7.70 5.03
N LEU A 151 7.76 -8.72 4.24
CA LEU A 151 8.42 -8.55 2.94
C LEU A 151 7.36 -8.66 1.86
N LEU A 152 7.12 -7.57 1.11
CA LEU A 152 6.06 -7.57 0.11
C LEU A 152 6.29 -8.61 -1.00
N LYS A 153 7.53 -9.03 -1.27
CA LYS A 153 7.86 -10.10 -2.23
C LYS A 153 7.26 -11.47 -1.85
N ASP A 154 6.96 -11.69 -0.57
CA ASP A 154 6.48 -12.99 -0.07
C ASP A 154 4.94 -13.08 -0.05
N ILE A 155 4.23 -12.00 -0.35
CA ILE A 155 2.75 -11.95 -0.34
C ILE A 155 2.22 -12.15 -1.77
N SER A 156 1.40 -13.16 -2.02
CA SER A 156 0.82 -13.33 -3.37
C SER A 156 -0.22 -12.23 -3.70
N LYS A 157 -0.49 -12.00 -4.98
CA LYS A 157 -1.57 -11.06 -5.38
C LYS A 157 -2.94 -11.54 -4.90
N GLU A 158 -3.15 -12.85 -4.84
CA GLU A 158 -4.36 -13.48 -4.30
C GLU A 158 -4.50 -13.22 -2.79
N ASP A 159 -3.41 -13.32 -2.02
CA ASP A 159 -3.42 -12.99 -0.59
C ASP A 159 -3.69 -11.50 -0.36
N MET A 160 -3.13 -10.61 -1.20
CA MET A 160 -3.41 -9.17 -1.08
C MET A 160 -4.89 -8.84 -1.25
N ILE A 161 -5.58 -9.52 -2.16
CA ILE A 161 -7.02 -9.36 -2.37
C ILE A 161 -7.82 -10.04 -1.25
N SER A 162 -7.56 -11.31 -0.98
CA SER A 162 -8.35 -12.11 -0.03
C SER A 162 -8.22 -11.62 1.41
N ASP A 163 -7.03 -11.16 1.81
CA ASP A 163 -6.80 -10.58 3.14
C ASP A 163 -7.01 -9.06 3.18
N ARG A 164 -7.47 -8.45 2.08
CA ARG A 164 -7.78 -7.01 1.99
C ARG A 164 -6.57 -6.14 2.36
N LEU A 165 -5.39 -6.54 1.92
CA LEU A 165 -4.13 -5.81 2.13
C LEU A 165 -3.99 -4.68 1.11
N PHE A 166 -5.04 -3.86 1.01
CA PHE A 166 -5.13 -2.78 0.02
C PHE A 166 -3.96 -1.80 0.04
N PRO A 167 -3.40 -1.42 1.21
CA PRO A 167 -2.22 -0.56 1.23
C PRO A 167 -0.99 -1.15 0.52
N TYR A 168 -0.92 -2.49 0.34
CA TYR A 168 0.21 -3.15 -0.32
C TYR A 168 0.04 -3.28 -1.83
N ILE A 169 -1.19 -3.27 -2.33
CA ILE A 169 -1.50 -3.49 -3.74
C ILE A 169 -0.75 -2.52 -4.67
N PRO A 170 -0.69 -1.20 -4.38
CA PRO A 170 0.05 -0.27 -5.23
C PRO A 170 1.50 -0.68 -5.48
N PHE A 171 2.14 -1.26 -4.48
CA PHE A 171 3.56 -1.60 -4.51
C PHE A 171 3.84 -2.94 -5.17
N TYR A 172 2.84 -3.77 -5.45
CA TYR A 172 3.07 -5.09 -6.06
C TYR A 172 3.82 -5.00 -7.41
N ILE A 173 3.52 -3.98 -8.22
CA ILE A 173 4.13 -3.78 -9.54
C ILE A 173 5.66 -3.55 -9.47
N THR A 174 6.19 -3.15 -8.32
CA THR A 174 7.64 -2.97 -8.10
C THR A 174 8.44 -4.25 -8.31
N ARG A 175 7.80 -5.43 -8.22
CA ARG A 175 8.41 -6.73 -8.53
C ARG A 175 8.94 -6.82 -9.96
N TYR A 176 8.33 -6.08 -10.88
CA TYR A 176 8.68 -6.08 -12.31
C TYR A 176 9.55 -4.88 -12.70
N GLU A 177 10.08 -4.15 -11.72
CA GLU A 177 10.84 -2.92 -11.99
C GLU A 177 12.04 -3.18 -12.90
N ASN A 178 12.74 -4.30 -12.73
CA ASN A 178 13.89 -4.66 -13.55
C ASN A 178 13.48 -4.93 -15.01
N GLU A 179 12.42 -5.69 -15.23
CA GLU A 179 11.89 -6.01 -16.56
C GLU A 179 11.40 -4.74 -17.26
N ILE A 180 10.67 -3.87 -16.54
CA ILE A 180 10.16 -2.61 -17.09
C ILE A 180 11.30 -1.65 -17.43
N CYS A 181 12.28 -1.47 -16.53
CA CYS A 181 13.40 -0.56 -16.75
C CYS A 181 14.31 -1.03 -17.90
N ASN A 182 14.54 -2.34 -18.02
CA ASN A 182 15.46 -2.90 -19.01
C ASN A 182 14.80 -3.29 -20.33
N LYS A 183 13.53 -2.95 -20.54
CA LYS A 183 12.78 -3.32 -21.75
C LYS A 183 12.72 -4.82 -22.03
N GLY A 184 12.51 -5.57 -20.95
CA GLY A 184 12.27 -7.01 -20.98
C GLY A 184 10.82 -7.38 -21.28
N ASN A 185 10.49 -8.65 -21.07
CA ASN A 185 9.11 -9.12 -21.18
C ASN A 185 8.29 -8.66 -19.95
N ILE A 186 7.17 -7.97 -20.20
CA ILE A 186 6.27 -7.45 -19.16
C ILE A 186 4.90 -8.14 -19.12
N ASP A 187 4.71 -9.27 -19.82
CA ASP A 187 3.42 -9.96 -19.93
C ASP A 187 2.85 -10.34 -18.55
N SER A 188 3.72 -10.79 -17.64
CA SER A 188 3.36 -11.06 -16.24
C SER A 188 2.87 -9.81 -15.51
N ALA A 189 3.56 -8.68 -15.71
CA ALA A 189 3.18 -7.40 -15.10
C ALA A 189 1.79 -6.95 -15.59
N LEU A 190 1.54 -7.05 -16.89
CA LEU A 190 0.25 -6.68 -17.50
C LEU A 190 -0.88 -7.59 -17.02
N SER A 191 -0.63 -8.91 -16.96
CA SER A 191 -1.58 -9.88 -16.43
C SER A 191 -1.94 -9.58 -14.98
N ASP A 192 -0.95 -9.22 -14.15
CA ASP A 192 -1.17 -8.95 -12.73
C ASP A 192 -1.87 -7.60 -12.50
N LEU A 193 -1.57 -6.57 -13.30
CA LEU A 193 -2.34 -5.31 -13.30
C LEU A 193 -3.80 -5.55 -13.69
N LEU A 194 -4.05 -6.37 -14.72
CA LEU A 194 -5.40 -6.73 -15.13
C LEU A 194 -6.14 -7.48 -14.02
N TYR A 195 -5.46 -8.42 -13.35
CA TYR A 195 -5.99 -9.12 -12.18
C TYR A 195 -6.40 -8.13 -11.08
N PHE A 196 -5.50 -7.24 -10.65
CA PHE A 196 -5.83 -6.27 -9.60
C PHE A 196 -6.97 -5.34 -9.98
N ARG A 197 -7.02 -4.81 -11.20
CA ARG A 197 -8.16 -3.98 -11.62
C ARG A 197 -9.47 -4.75 -11.54
N THR A 198 -9.46 -6.01 -11.98
CA THR A 198 -10.65 -6.86 -11.97
C THR A 198 -11.13 -7.11 -10.55
N GLU A 199 -10.23 -7.51 -9.65
CA GLU A 199 -10.58 -7.81 -8.26
C GLU A 199 -10.96 -6.56 -7.45
N LEU A 200 -10.25 -5.45 -7.62
CA LEU A 200 -10.61 -4.17 -6.99
C LEU A 200 -11.99 -3.69 -7.47
N THR A 201 -12.31 -3.86 -8.75
CA THR A 201 -13.64 -3.53 -9.29
C THR A 201 -14.73 -4.44 -8.68
N LYS A 202 -14.46 -5.73 -8.50
CA LYS A 202 -15.39 -6.65 -7.82
C LYS A 202 -15.62 -6.25 -6.36
N LEU A 203 -14.56 -5.89 -5.63
CA LEU A 203 -14.64 -5.43 -4.25
C LEU A 203 -15.48 -4.15 -4.14
N TYR A 204 -15.30 -3.21 -5.06
CA TYR A 204 -16.18 -2.04 -5.18
C TYR A 204 -17.63 -2.43 -5.46
N GLN A 205 -17.88 -3.34 -6.41
CA GLN A 205 -19.24 -3.82 -6.73
C GLN A 205 -19.94 -4.48 -5.53
N ASN A 206 -19.18 -5.12 -4.65
CA ASN A 206 -19.66 -5.75 -3.43
C ASN A 206 -19.75 -4.77 -2.24
N ASN A 207 -19.48 -3.47 -2.44
CA ASN A 207 -19.43 -2.44 -1.40
C ASN A 207 -18.35 -2.66 -0.32
N GLU A 208 -17.26 -3.38 -0.64
CA GLU A 208 -16.09 -3.53 0.25
C GLU A 208 -15.11 -2.33 0.11
N LEU A 209 -15.09 -1.71 -1.07
CA LEU A 209 -14.39 -0.45 -1.35
C LEU A 209 -15.38 0.65 -1.74
N SER A 210 -15.09 1.89 -1.34
CA SER A 210 -15.78 3.08 -1.83
C SER A 210 -15.28 3.44 -3.24
N PRO A 211 -16.02 4.28 -3.99
CA PRO A 211 -15.53 4.82 -5.26
C PRO A 211 -14.18 5.55 -5.11
N GLU A 212 -14.02 6.33 -4.04
CA GLU A 212 -12.83 7.11 -3.75
C GLU A 212 -11.62 6.21 -3.48
N GLU A 213 -11.78 5.16 -2.68
CA GLU A 213 -10.71 4.21 -2.37
C GLU A 213 -10.27 3.42 -3.60
N LEU A 214 -11.22 2.95 -4.41
CA LEU A 214 -10.91 2.30 -5.68
C LEU A 214 -10.09 3.23 -6.58
N LEU A 215 -10.58 4.45 -6.79
CA LEU A 215 -9.94 5.44 -7.65
C LEU A 215 -8.53 5.78 -7.18
N ASP A 216 -8.35 5.95 -5.87
CA ASP A 216 -7.08 6.30 -5.26
C ASP A 216 -6.09 5.14 -5.34
N ILE A 217 -6.48 3.90 -5.01
CA ILE A 217 -5.63 2.71 -5.17
C ILE A 217 -5.15 2.59 -6.63
N MET A 218 -6.07 2.72 -7.59
CA MET A 218 -5.71 2.70 -9.02
C MET A 218 -4.76 3.85 -9.40
N ASN A 219 -4.93 5.03 -8.79
CA ASN A 219 -4.06 6.17 -9.02
C ASN A 219 -2.66 5.96 -8.44
N TYR A 220 -2.55 5.38 -7.25
CA TYR A 220 -1.27 5.06 -6.63
C TYR A 220 -0.49 4.02 -7.46
N ILE A 221 -1.19 3.00 -7.99
CA ILE A 221 -0.57 2.05 -8.94
C ILE A 221 -0.03 2.81 -10.16
N ASN A 222 -0.82 3.72 -10.75
CA ASN A 222 -0.36 4.53 -11.90
C ASN A 222 0.84 5.42 -11.57
N ARG A 223 0.90 6.02 -10.38
CA ARG A 223 2.06 6.82 -9.95
C ARG A 223 3.32 5.95 -9.87
N ILE A 224 3.21 4.75 -9.32
CA ILE A 224 4.33 3.80 -9.25
C ILE A 224 4.75 3.34 -10.64
N ILE A 225 3.80 3.04 -11.52
CA ILE A 225 4.08 2.70 -12.93
C ILE A 225 4.86 3.82 -13.61
N LYS A 226 4.40 5.08 -13.50
CA LYS A 226 5.07 6.24 -14.10
C LYS A 226 6.49 6.42 -13.54
N HIS A 227 6.67 6.25 -12.23
CA HIS A 227 7.99 6.30 -11.60
C HIS A 227 8.94 5.20 -12.10
N ILE A 228 8.44 3.97 -12.24
CA ILE A 228 9.25 2.83 -12.69
C ILE A 228 9.58 2.95 -14.18
N ALA A 229 8.57 3.22 -15.01
CA ALA A 229 8.66 3.25 -16.46
C ALA A 229 9.38 4.49 -17.00
N ASP A 230 9.27 5.63 -16.30
CA ASP A 230 9.98 6.88 -16.60
C ASP A 230 9.85 7.30 -18.07
N GLY A 231 8.61 7.31 -18.59
CA GLY A 231 8.30 7.70 -19.96
C GLY A 231 8.65 6.65 -21.03
N ASN A 232 8.98 5.41 -20.65
CA ASN A 232 9.24 4.35 -21.62
C ASN A 232 7.96 3.86 -22.34
N GLU A 233 8.15 3.04 -23.37
CA GLU A 233 7.08 2.56 -24.26
C GLU A 233 5.98 1.72 -23.58
N TYR A 234 6.20 1.22 -22.36
CA TYR A 234 5.22 0.43 -21.64
C TYR A 234 4.32 1.26 -20.72
N GLU A 235 4.71 2.50 -20.41
CA GLU A 235 3.98 3.35 -19.45
C GLU A 235 2.51 3.50 -19.83
N GLU A 236 2.24 3.92 -21.07
CA GLU A 236 0.88 4.15 -21.56
C GLU A 236 0.05 2.87 -21.48
N ARG A 237 0.62 1.74 -21.91
CA ARG A 237 -0.04 0.43 -21.89
C ARG A 237 -0.42 0.04 -20.46
N MET A 238 0.51 0.12 -19.51
CA MET A 238 0.25 -0.24 -18.10
C MET A 238 -0.74 0.72 -17.42
N VAL A 239 -0.60 2.03 -17.64
CA VAL A 239 -1.51 3.05 -17.09
C VAL A 239 -2.94 2.88 -17.61
N SER A 240 -3.09 2.52 -18.90
CA SER A 240 -4.39 2.24 -19.51
C SER A 240 -5.11 1.06 -18.85
N ILE A 241 -4.34 0.03 -18.44
CA ILE A 241 -4.86 -1.13 -17.69
C ILE A 241 -5.38 -0.71 -16.33
N MET A 242 -4.91 0.35 -15.70
CA MET A 242 -5.45 0.83 -14.41
C MET A 242 -6.41 2.00 -14.57
N GLY A 243 -7.00 2.16 -15.76
CA GLY A 243 -8.06 3.14 -16.01
C GLY A 243 -7.57 4.58 -15.93
N GLY A 244 -6.31 4.85 -16.30
CA GLY A 244 -5.80 6.19 -16.55
C GLY A 244 -5.53 6.41 -18.05
N THR A 245 -5.39 7.66 -18.46
CA THR A 245 -4.45 8.05 -19.51
C THR A 245 -3.35 8.87 -18.84
N VAL A 246 -2.23 9.14 -19.51
CA VAL A 246 -1.17 10.01 -18.94
C VAL A 246 -1.75 11.37 -18.48
N GLU A 247 -2.86 11.81 -19.10
CA GLU A 247 -3.52 13.11 -18.91
C GLU A 247 -4.99 13.04 -18.39
N GLU A 248 -5.48 11.89 -17.91
CA GLU A 248 -6.92 11.74 -17.63
C GLU A 248 -7.39 12.49 -16.37
N THR A 249 -8.58 13.12 -16.47
CA THR A 249 -9.22 13.83 -15.35
C THR A 249 -10.04 12.89 -14.45
N PRO A 250 -10.25 13.22 -13.15
CA PRO A 250 -11.03 12.39 -12.22
C PRO A 250 -12.45 12.03 -12.69
N SER A 251 -13.13 12.95 -13.40
CA SER A 251 -14.48 12.72 -13.92
C SER A 251 -14.51 11.70 -15.07
N GLN A 252 -13.52 11.75 -15.96
CA GLN A 252 -13.38 10.76 -17.05
C GLN A 252 -13.08 9.37 -16.48
N LYS A 253 -12.25 9.32 -15.43
CA LYS A 253 -11.92 8.08 -14.71
C LYS A 253 -13.15 7.43 -14.07
N LEU A 254 -13.99 8.20 -13.39
CA LEU A 254 -15.21 7.69 -12.75
C LEU A 254 -16.19 7.12 -13.79
N LYS A 255 -16.44 7.87 -14.87
CA LYS A 255 -17.34 7.43 -15.95
C LYS A 255 -16.86 6.13 -16.60
N ARG A 256 -15.55 5.99 -16.82
CA ARG A 256 -14.96 4.77 -17.40
C ARG A 256 -15.18 3.54 -16.52
N LEU A 257 -15.05 3.69 -15.19
CA LEU A 257 -15.29 2.57 -14.25
C LEU A 257 -16.76 2.14 -14.24
N GLU A 258 -17.70 3.08 -14.35
CA GLU A 258 -19.11 2.77 -14.50
C GLU A 258 -19.38 1.99 -15.80
N ASP A 259 -18.78 2.42 -16.91
CA ASP A 259 -18.89 1.75 -18.21
C ASP A 259 -18.30 0.32 -18.16
N GLU A 260 -17.13 0.13 -17.55
CA GLU A 260 -16.53 -1.20 -17.39
C GLU A 260 -17.35 -2.12 -16.49
N LYS A 261 -17.94 -1.59 -15.41
CA LYS A 261 -18.86 -2.36 -14.56
C LYS A 261 -20.06 -2.86 -15.38
N ASN A 262 -20.65 -1.98 -16.20
CA ASN A 262 -21.76 -2.35 -17.07
C ASN A 262 -21.33 -3.43 -18.06
N ILE A 263 -20.17 -3.29 -18.70
CA ILE A 263 -19.61 -4.27 -19.65
C ILE A 263 -19.37 -5.63 -19.00
N LEU A 264 -18.72 -5.67 -17.83
CA LEU A 264 -18.46 -6.91 -17.10
C LEU A 264 -19.77 -7.63 -16.73
N SER A 265 -20.79 -6.88 -16.32
CA SER A 265 -22.10 -7.45 -16.03
C SER A 265 -22.77 -8.03 -17.29
N LEU A 266 -22.63 -7.36 -18.44
CA LEU A 266 -23.16 -7.84 -19.72
C LEU A 266 -22.49 -9.14 -20.14
N PHE A 267 -21.15 -9.22 -20.08
CA PHE A 267 -20.43 -10.46 -20.38
C PHE A 267 -20.81 -11.61 -19.43
N SER A 268 -20.93 -11.32 -18.12
CA SER A 268 -21.34 -12.33 -17.13
C SER A 268 -22.77 -12.84 -17.37
N ASN A 269 -23.62 -12.01 -17.98
CA ASN A 269 -24.99 -12.35 -18.37
C ASN A 269 -25.07 -12.98 -19.79
N GLY A 270 -23.93 -13.34 -20.39
CA GLY A 270 -23.87 -14.02 -21.69
C GLY A 270 -24.06 -13.10 -22.91
N ALA A 271 -23.90 -11.79 -22.76
CA ALA A 271 -23.96 -10.87 -23.90
C ALA A 271 -22.75 -11.03 -24.84
N ASP A 272 -23.01 -10.93 -26.14
CA ASP A 272 -22.01 -11.11 -27.19
C ASP A 272 -21.05 -9.91 -27.30
N PHE A 273 -19.79 -10.20 -27.61
CA PHE A 273 -18.71 -9.24 -27.76
C PHE A 273 -19.01 -8.18 -28.82
N GLU A 274 -19.54 -8.58 -29.98
CA GLU A 274 -19.90 -7.66 -31.08
C GLU A 274 -20.99 -6.65 -30.66
N LEU A 275 -21.91 -7.06 -29.79
CA LEU A 275 -23.02 -6.24 -29.29
C LEU A 275 -22.52 -5.18 -28.29
N ILE A 276 -21.65 -5.59 -27.36
CA ILE A 276 -21.04 -4.69 -26.40
C ILE A 276 -20.11 -3.70 -27.12
N ARG A 277 -19.30 -4.19 -28.08
CA ARG A 277 -18.39 -3.36 -28.89
C ARG A 277 -19.11 -2.25 -29.65
N LYS A 278 -20.33 -2.48 -30.13
CA LYS A 278 -21.15 -1.45 -30.79
C LYS A 278 -21.77 -0.45 -29.81
N SER A 279 -21.95 -0.86 -28.55
CA SER A 279 -22.60 -0.06 -27.52
C SER A 279 -21.63 0.92 -26.83
N PHE A 280 -20.34 0.60 -26.79
CA PHE A 280 -19.30 1.45 -26.20
C PHE A 280 -18.29 1.87 -27.28
N SER A 281 -18.09 3.18 -27.45
CA SER A 281 -17.17 3.68 -28.49
C SER A 281 -15.70 3.34 -28.16
N GLU A 282 -14.86 3.13 -29.18
CA GLU A 282 -13.40 2.89 -29.00
C GLU A 282 -12.68 4.03 -28.26
N LYS A 283 -13.24 5.24 -28.27
CA LYS A 283 -12.73 6.38 -27.47
C LYS A 283 -12.95 6.22 -25.96
N ILE A 284 -13.80 5.27 -25.53
CA ILE A 284 -14.15 5.01 -24.13
C ILE A 284 -13.37 3.80 -23.61
N ILE A 285 -13.33 2.71 -24.38
CA ILE A 285 -12.63 1.45 -24.07
C ILE A 285 -12.02 0.88 -25.36
N SER A 286 -10.74 0.52 -25.33
CA SER A 286 -10.05 -0.08 -26.48
C SER A 286 -10.51 -1.52 -26.75
N ASN A 287 -10.38 -2.01 -27.98
CA ASN A 287 -10.74 -3.38 -28.33
C ASN A 287 -9.91 -4.42 -27.56
N GLU A 288 -8.61 -4.14 -27.33
CA GLU A 288 -7.75 -4.98 -26.49
C GLU A 288 -8.32 -5.09 -25.08
N ARG A 289 -8.73 -3.94 -24.50
CA ARG A 289 -9.33 -3.86 -23.18
C ARG A 289 -10.68 -4.58 -23.09
N LEU A 290 -11.50 -4.48 -24.13
CA LEU A 290 -12.78 -5.20 -24.21
C LEU A 290 -12.57 -6.72 -24.22
N LEU A 291 -11.53 -7.18 -24.93
CA LEU A 291 -11.16 -8.60 -25.01
C LEU A 291 -10.66 -9.14 -23.66
N GLU A 292 -9.91 -8.32 -22.92
CA GLU A 292 -9.48 -8.63 -21.54
C GLU A 292 -10.68 -8.80 -20.61
N LEU A 293 -11.62 -7.86 -20.62
CA LEU A 293 -12.83 -7.91 -19.78
C LEU A 293 -13.69 -9.16 -20.06
N GLN A 294 -13.78 -9.57 -21.33
CA GLN A 294 -14.49 -10.79 -21.72
C GLN A 294 -13.85 -12.05 -21.13
N LYS A 295 -12.51 -12.15 -21.20
CA LYS A 295 -11.75 -13.28 -20.61
C LYS A 295 -11.92 -13.33 -19.09
N SER A 296 -11.88 -12.19 -18.42
CA SER A 296 -12.07 -12.10 -16.97
C SER A 296 -13.49 -12.49 -16.52
N ALA A 297 -14.51 -12.24 -17.35
CA ALA A 297 -15.89 -12.63 -17.06
C ALA A 297 -16.16 -14.14 -17.24
N THR A 298 -15.38 -14.82 -18.09
CA THR A 298 -15.55 -16.25 -18.42
C THR A 298 -14.71 -17.20 -17.55
N GLN A 299 -13.86 -16.68 -16.66
CA GLN A 299 -13.06 -17.46 -15.70
C GLN A 299 -13.76 -17.71 -14.34
N LYS A 300 -15.05 -17.37 -14.22
CA LYS A 300 -15.92 -17.73 -13.09
C LYS A 300 -16.83 -18.90 -13.46
#